data_AF-A0A433QQD1-F1
#
_entry.id   AF-A0A433QQD1-F1
#
_cell.length_a   1.000
_cell.length_b   1.000
_cell.length_c   1.000
_cell.angle_alpha   90.00
_cell.angle_beta   90.00
_cell.angle_gamma   90.00
#
_symmetry.space_group_name_H-M   'P 1'
#
loop_
_entity.id
_entity.type
_entity.pdbx_description
1 polymer ?
#
loop_
_entity_poly.entity_id
_entity_poly.type
_entity_poly.pdbx_seq_one_letter_code
_entity_poly.pdbx_strand_id
1 'polypeptide(L)'
;RPDTPCLVLPLCKRCVWHLASSKKQYTPKSQFSHLFPSDYRTSASLYQITQNLAHTPGFDPILNKLVVWLIAVNPIAKYALTLNPINLTWEIDLLSWDSLEDWCNCGRGRRTAVRVLGRCAISALVVTIATIFPGFDRVMSLLGAFYSFLFSAIFPLACHLRLFGHSIPATQRLFEWTLIIVSCIMALGGTVWSFLPHSIVTN
;
A
#
# COMPACT_ATOMS: atom_id res chain seq x y z
N ARG A 1 35.08 16.63 25.13
CA ARG A 1 33.65 16.26 25.21
C ARG A 1 32.89 16.96 24.09
N PRO A 2 32.81 16.38 22.90
CA PRO A 2 31.60 16.41 22.08
C PRO A 2 30.97 14.99 22.19
N ASP A 3 29.68 14.73 22.06
CA ASP A 3 28.89 14.82 20.84
C ASP A 3 27.39 14.78 21.21
N THR A 4 26.64 15.76 20.72
CA THR A 4 25.18 15.71 20.62
C THR A 4 24.79 15.34 19.20
N PRO A 5 24.01 14.26 19.01
CA PRO A 5 22.98 14.27 17.98
C PRO A 5 21.63 13.82 18.58
N CYS A 6 20.99 14.69 19.38
CA CYS A 6 19.65 14.43 19.94
C CYS A 6 18.49 14.81 19.00
N LEU A 7 18.74 15.27 17.76
CA LEU A 7 17.70 15.86 16.91
C LEU A 7 17.07 14.91 15.86
N VAL A 8 17.58 13.68 15.69
CA VAL A 8 17.01 12.69 14.74
C VAL A 8 15.96 11.79 15.39
N LEU A 9 15.99 11.69 16.73
CA LEU A 9 15.05 10.90 17.53
C LEU A 9 13.57 11.35 17.45
N PRO A 10 13.20 12.66 17.38
CA PRO A 10 11.80 13.05 17.39
C PRO A 10 11.09 12.78 16.07
N LEU A 11 11.77 12.77 14.92
CA LEU A 11 11.16 12.49 13.61
C LEU A 11 10.89 11.00 13.40
N CYS A 12 11.82 10.14 13.82
CA CYS A 12 11.62 8.69 13.74
C CYS A 12 10.57 8.19 14.76
N LYS A 13 10.60 8.71 16.00
CA LYS A 13 9.51 8.45 16.95
C LYS A 13 8.19 8.98 16.44
N ARG A 14 8.13 10.15 15.78
CA ARG A 14 6.87 10.68 15.27
C ARG A 14 6.34 9.89 14.07
N CYS A 15 7.19 9.37 13.18
CA CYS A 15 6.78 8.46 12.12
C CYS A 15 6.33 7.10 12.65
N VAL A 16 7.06 6.49 13.60
CA VAL A 16 6.66 5.22 14.23
C VAL A 16 5.37 5.40 15.05
N TRP A 17 5.22 6.53 15.75
CA TRP A 17 3.99 6.84 16.50
C TRP A 17 2.83 7.25 15.58
N HIS A 18 3.08 7.87 14.40
CA HIS A 18 2.05 8.08 13.39
C HIS A 18 1.61 6.77 12.72
N LEU A 19 2.55 5.86 12.44
CA LEU A 19 2.22 4.54 11.88
C LEU A 19 1.52 3.63 12.93
N ALA A 20 1.93 3.71 14.20
CA ALA A 20 1.26 3.04 15.31
C ALA A 20 -0.11 3.68 15.64
N SER A 21 -0.28 4.97 15.38
CA SER A 21 -1.57 5.67 15.52
C SER A 21 -2.56 5.29 14.41
N SER A 22 -2.09 4.99 13.19
CA SER A 22 -2.96 4.47 12.12
C SER A 22 -3.50 3.05 12.38
N LYS A 23 -2.94 2.30 13.32
CA LYS A 23 -3.51 1.01 13.78
C LYS A 23 -4.68 1.16 14.75
N LYS A 24 -5.01 2.37 15.22
CA LYS A 24 -6.08 2.56 16.23
C LYS A 24 -7.44 2.90 15.65
N GLN A 25 -7.58 3.00 14.32
CA GLN A 25 -8.85 3.35 13.67
C GLN A 25 -9.31 2.33 12.63
N TYR A 26 -9.21 1.01 12.89
CA TYR A 26 -10.18 0.00 12.43
C TYR A 26 -9.83 -1.41 12.96
N THR A 27 -10.32 -1.76 14.15
CA THR A 27 -10.64 -3.17 14.47
C THR A 27 -11.75 -3.18 15.50
N PRO A 28 -12.76 -4.03 15.30
CA PRO A 28 -12.76 -5.23 16.14
C PRO A 28 -12.70 -6.49 15.28
N LYS A 29 -11.52 -7.12 15.22
CA LYS A 29 -11.33 -8.48 14.69
C LYS A 29 -10.42 -9.30 15.60
N SER A 30 -10.67 -9.26 16.91
CA SER A 30 -9.95 -10.04 17.91
C SER A 30 -10.43 -11.50 18.04
N GLN A 31 -10.97 -12.12 16.97
CA GLN A 31 -11.43 -13.52 17.06
C GLN A 31 -11.20 -14.35 15.80
N PHE A 32 -10.33 -13.92 14.88
CA PHE A 32 -10.28 -14.47 13.52
C PHE A 32 -8.85 -14.87 13.12
N SER A 33 -8.27 -15.84 13.83
CA SER A 33 -6.91 -16.31 13.55
C SER A 33 -6.84 -17.83 13.32
N HIS A 34 -7.93 -18.56 13.59
CA HIS A 34 -8.00 -20.02 13.48
C HIS A 34 -8.85 -20.54 12.29
N LEU A 35 -9.30 -19.68 11.37
CA LEU A 35 -10.24 -20.06 10.30
C LEU A 35 -9.80 -19.65 8.86
N PHE A 36 -8.51 -19.51 8.59
CA PHE A 36 -8.02 -19.24 7.22
C PHE A 36 -7.66 -20.52 6.47
N PRO A 37 -8.69 -21.24 5.98
CA PRO A 37 -8.68 -21.56 4.54
C PRO A 37 -10.00 -21.23 3.80
N SER A 38 -11.03 -20.67 4.45
CA SER A 38 -12.40 -20.62 3.88
C SER A 38 -12.92 -19.25 3.39
N ASP A 39 -12.24 -18.13 3.64
CA ASP A 39 -12.77 -16.79 3.30
C ASP A 39 -12.61 -16.35 1.84
N TYR A 40 -11.59 -16.85 1.15
CA TYR A 40 -11.41 -16.47 -0.26
C TYR A 40 -12.53 -17.04 -1.14
N ARG A 41 -13.11 -18.16 -0.73
CA ARG A 41 -14.25 -18.80 -1.39
C ARG A 41 -15.56 -18.05 -1.12
N THR A 42 -15.75 -17.50 0.08
CA THR A 42 -16.94 -16.70 0.42
C THR A 42 -16.92 -15.29 -0.17
N SER A 43 -15.76 -14.64 -0.30
CA SER A 43 -15.67 -13.34 -0.99
C SER A 43 -15.91 -13.46 -2.50
N ALA A 44 -15.34 -14.50 -3.12
CA ALA A 44 -15.62 -14.84 -4.51
C ALA A 44 -17.08 -15.24 -4.72
N SER A 45 -17.70 -15.97 -3.79
CA SER A 45 -19.12 -16.29 -3.87
C SER A 45 -20.01 -15.07 -3.63
N LEU A 46 -19.63 -14.14 -2.75
CA LEU A 46 -20.39 -12.90 -2.52
C LEU A 46 -20.45 -12.03 -3.78
N TYR A 47 -19.32 -11.83 -4.48
CA TYR A 47 -19.33 -11.11 -5.75
C TYR A 47 -20.25 -11.80 -6.78
N GLN A 48 -20.15 -13.13 -6.91
CA GLN A 48 -21.02 -13.91 -7.78
C GLN A 48 -22.50 -13.85 -7.35
N ILE A 49 -22.80 -13.85 -6.05
CA ILE A 49 -24.15 -13.71 -5.52
C ILE A 49 -24.69 -12.31 -5.83
N THR A 50 -23.91 -11.24 -5.62
CA THR A 50 -24.29 -9.87 -5.98
C THR A 50 -24.56 -9.73 -7.48
N GLN A 51 -23.73 -10.37 -8.33
CA GLN A 51 -23.92 -10.36 -9.78
C GLN A 51 -25.18 -11.13 -10.22
N ASN A 52 -25.44 -12.29 -9.62
CA ASN A 52 -26.64 -13.07 -9.90
C ASN A 52 -27.91 -12.38 -9.39
N LEU A 53 -27.86 -11.72 -8.23
CA LEU A 53 -28.99 -10.98 -7.66
C LEU A 53 -29.37 -9.77 -8.53
N ALA A 54 -28.40 -9.12 -9.16
CA ALA A 54 -28.62 -8.03 -10.12
C ALA A 54 -29.26 -8.50 -11.45
N HIS A 55 -29.22 -9.80 -11.76
CA HIS A 55 -29.72 -10.35 -13.02
C HIS A 55 -31.06 -11.09 -12.88
N THR A 56 -31.59 -11.29 -11.67
CA THR A 56 -32.88 -11.94 -11.45
C THR A 56 -34.05 -11.04 -11.93
N PRO A 57 -34.87 -11.46 -12.91
CA PRO A 57 -35.92 -10.62 -13.53
C PRO A 57 -37.19 -10.43 -12.67
N GLY A 58 -37.16 -10.81 -11.39
CA GLY A 58 -38.31 -10.75 -10.47
C GLY A 58 -38.29 -9.60 -9.45
N PHE A 59 -37.27 -8.73 -9.47
CA PHE A 59 -37.10 -7.64 -8.49
C PHE A 59 -37.39 -6.27 -9.13
N ASP A 60 -37.98 -5.34 -8.35
CA ASP A 60 -38.36 -4.00 -8.79
C ASP A 60 -37.20 -3.26 -9.50
N PRO A 61 -37.41 -2.67 -10.70
CA PRO A 61 -36.34 -2.06 -11.50
C PRO A 61 -35.59 -0.94 -10.77
N ILE A 62 -36.21 -0.31 -9.78
CA ILE A 62 -35.60 0.76 -8.98
C ILE A 62 -34.49 0.19 -8.07
N LEU A 63 -34.71 -0.97 -7.43
CA LEU A 63 -33.70 -1.54 -6.53
C LEU A 63 -32.48 -2.05 -7.30
N ASN A 64 -32.69 -2.67 -8.47
CA ASN A 64 -31.58 -3.12 -9.30
C ASN A 64 -30.68 -1.93 -9.73
N LYS A 65 -31.30 -0.81 -10.12
CA LYS A 65 -30.58 0.40 -10.50
C LYS A 65 -29.81 1.03 -9.33
N LEU A 66 -30.36 0.98 -8.11
CA LEU A 66 -29.67 1.42 -6.90
C LEU A 66 -28.47 0.51 -6.56
N VAL A 67 -28.61 -0.80 -6.69
CA VAL A 67 -27.51 -1.75 -6.43
C VAL A 67 -26.34 -1.54 -7.40
N VAL A 68 -26.61 -1.35 -8.69
CA VAL A 68 -25.55 -1.03 -9.68
C VAL A 68 -24.87 0.30 -9.35
N TRP A 69 -25.64 1.32 -8.94
CA TRP A 69 -25.07 2.61 -8.54
C TRP A 69 -24.18 2.50 -7.29
N LEU A 70 -24.61 1.74 -6.28
CA LEU A 70 -23.83 1.48 -5.06
C LEU A 70 -22.52 0.72 -5.35
N ILE A 71 -22.54 -0.25 -6.28
CA ILE A 71 -21.32 -0.96 -6.72
C ILE A 71 -20.33 0.02 -7.38
N ALA A 72 -20.82 0.96 -8.19
CA ALA A 72 -19.97 1.93 -8.89
C ALA A 72 -19.39 3.00 -7.94
N VAL A 73 -20.10 3.35 -6.86
CA VAL A 73 -19.64 4.35 -5.88
C VAL A 73 -18.46 3.85 -5.02
N ASN A 74 -18.41 2.55 -4.71
CA ASN A 74 -17.37 1.95 -3.88
C ASN A 74 -15.91 2.22 -4.37
N PRO A 75 -15.55 1.96 -5.65
CA PRO A 75 -14.21 2.28 -6.14
C PRO A 75 -13.94 3.79 -6.21
N ILE A 76 -14.95 4.62 -6.50
CA ILE A 76 -14.82 6.09 -6.59
C ILE A 76 -14.46 6.67 -5.22
N ALA A 77 -15.21 6.30 -4.19
CA ALA A 77 -14.97 6.75 -2.82
C ALA A 77 -13.59 6.29 -2.32
N LYS A 78 -13.22 5.03 -2.61
CA LYS A 78 -11.93 4.47 -2.23
C LYS A 78 -10.78 5.24 -2.88
N TYR A 79 -10.89 5.56 -4.17
CA TYR A 79 -9.89 6.34 -4.89
C TYR A 79 -9.72 7.74 -4.28
N ALA A 80 -10.83 8.46 -4.05
CA ALA A 80 -10.81 9.80 -3.46
C ALA A 80 -10.16 9.84 -2.07
N LEU A 81 -10.48 8.87 -1.21
CA LEU A 81 -9.90 8.76 0.13
C LEU A 81 -8.41 8.43 0.11
N THR A 82 -7.96 7.59 -0.83
CA THR A 82 -6.54 7.21 -0.94
C THR A 82 -5.67 8.29 -1.57
N LEU A 83 -6.21 9.12 -2.48
CA LEU A 83 -5.45 10.17 -3.15
C LEU A 83 -5.06 11.32 -2.23
N ASN A 84 -5.89 11.66 -1.25
CA ASN A 84 -5.65 12.79 -0.36
C ASN A 84 -4.30 12.67 0.41
N PRO A 85 -4.02 11.57 1.16
CA PRO A 85 -2.73 11.42 1.84
C PRO A 85 -1.56 11.28 0.87
N ILE A 86 -1.75 10.69 -0.31
CA ILE A 86 -0.70 10.56 -1.34
C ILE A 86 -0.29 11.94 -1.83
N ASN A 87 -1.26 12.78 -2.16
CA ASN A 87 -0.98 14.12 -2.65
C ASN A 87 -0.31 15.00 -1.57
N LEU A 88 -0.72 14.88 -0.30
CA LEU A 88 -0.05 15.58 0.79
C LEU A 88 1.39 15.10 1.01
N THR A 89 1.62 13.79 0.92
CA THR A 89 2.97 13.22 1.04
C THR A 89 3.86 13.70 -0.10
N TRP A 90 3.34 13.70 -1.33
CA TRP A 90 4.05 14.23 -2.48
C TRP A 90 4.36 15.72 -2.32
N GLU A 91 3.42 16.53 -1.83
CA GLU A 91 3.66 17.96 -1.57
C GLU A 91 4.76 18.19 -0.54
N ILE A 92 4.85 17.37 0.51
CA ILE A 92 5.89 17.46 1.54
C ILE A 92 7.24 17.00 1.00
N ASP A 93 7.26 15.89 0.27
CA ASP A 93 8.48 15.30 -0.30
C ASP A 93 9.09 16.23 -1.35
N LEU A 94 8.27 16.81 -2.22
CA LEU A 94 8.68 17.78 -3.24
C LEU A 94 9.19 19.10 -2.64
N LEU A 95 8.69 19.49 -1.46
CA LEU A 95 9.21 20.63 -0.70
C LEU A 95 10.51 20.31 0.03
N SER A 96 10.76 19.04 0.34
CA SER A 96 11.99 18.61 1.03
C SER A 96 13.24 18.64 0.15
N TRP A 97 13.07 18.71 -1.18
CA TRP A 97 14.17 18.94 -2.10
C TRP A 97 14.58 20.41 -2.07
N ASP A 98 15.71 20.71 -1.45
CA ASP A 98 16.34 22.04 -1.34
C ASP A 98 16.33 22.81 -2.67
N SER A 99 16.65 22.13 -3.78
CA SER A 99 16.63 22.73 -5.12
C SER A 99 15.25 23.21 -5.58
N LEU A 100 14.15 22.69 -5.05
CA LEU A 100 12.80 23.12 -5.42
C LEU A 100 12.33 24.31 -4.57
N GLU A 101 12.82 24.44 -3.35
CA GLU A 101 12.54 25.55 -2.45
C GLU A 101 13.16 26.86 -2.98
N ASP A 102 14.44 26.82 -3.38
CA ASP A 102 15.13 27.96 -4.01
C ASP A 102 14.43 28.43 -5.29
N TRP A 103 13.98 27.48 -6.12
CA TRP A 103 13.29 27.78 -7.37
C TRP A 103 11.85 28.29 -7.15
N CYS A 104 11.17 27.85 -6.08
CA CYS A 104 9.86 28.35 -5.70
C CYS A 104 9.91 29.75 -5.05
N ASN A 105 11.02 30.12 -4.41
CA ASN A 105 11.19 31.42 -3.77
C ASN A 105 11.26 32.57 -4.79
N CYS A 106 11.64 32.29 -6.05
CA CYS A 106 11.67 33.26 -7.14
C CYS A 106 10.29 33.68 -7.71
N GLY A 107 9.16 33.29 -7.13
CA GLY A 107 7.85 33.80 -7.57
C GLY A 107 6.62 33.22 -6.87
N ARG A 108 5.69 34.10 -6.46
CA ARG A 108 4.49 33.79 -5.66
C ARG A 108 3.56 32.73 -6.28
N GLY A 109 3.57 32.58 -7.61
CA GLY A 109 2.74 31.62 -8.36
C GLY A 109 3.42 30.28 -8.70
N ARG A 110 4.75 30.19 -8.65
CA ARG A 110 5.48 28.96 -9.03
C ARG A 110 5.25 27.81 -8.06
N ARG A 111 5.11 28.12 -6.77
CA ARG A 111 4.75 27.13 -5.76
C ARG A 111 3.40 26.46 -6.05
N THR A 112 2.43 27.21 -6.54
CA THR A 112 1.13 26.67 -6.95
C THR A 112 1.27 25.83 -8.22
N ALA A 113 2.04 26.29 -9.21
CA ALA A 113 2.29 25.54 -10.44
C ALA A 113 2.95 24.17 -10.18
N VAL A 114 3.95 24.12 -9.28
CA VAL A 114 4.64 22.89 -8.89
C VAL A 114 3.68 21.90 -8.20
N ARG A 115 2.79 22.38 -7.32
CA ARG A 115 1.75 21.52 -6.72
C ARG A 115 0.78 20.96 -7.75
N VAL A 116 0.34 21.81 -8.68
CA VAL A 116 -0.57 21.40 -9.75
C VAL A 116 0.10 20.39 -10.67
N LEU A 117 1.36 20.62 -11.07
CA LEU A 117 2.15 19.67 -11.86
C LEU A 117 2.33 18.33 -11.13
N GLY A 118 2.60 18.35 -9.82
CA GLY A 118 2.67 17.13 -9.00
C GLY A 118 1.37 16.33 -9.00
N ARG A 119 0.22 17.00 -8.81
CA ARG A 119 -1.11 16.38 -8.88
C ARG A 119 -1.41 15.80 -10.26
N CYS A 120 -1.06 16.54 -11.32
CA CYS A 120 -1.21 16.09 -12.69
C CYS A 120 -0.31 14.89 -12.99
N ALA A 121 0.93 14.88 -12.50
CA ALA A 121 1.87 13.77 -12.69
C ALA A 121 1.39 12.49 -12.00
N ILE A 122 0.90 12.57 -10.75
CA ILE A 122 0.33 11.40 -10.04
C ILE A 122 -0.87 10.84 -10.80
N SER A 123 -1.78 11.72 -11.24
CA SER A 123 -2.97 11.31 -11.99
C SER A 123 -2.60 10.69 -13.35
N ALA A 124 -1.63 11.28 -14.05
CA ALA A 124 -1.11 10.74 -15.30
C ALA A 124 -0.48 9.36 -15.10
N LEU A 125 0.32 9.18 -14.05
CA LEU A 125 0.96 7.91 -13.73
C LEU A 125 -0.06 6.81 -13.44
N VAL A 126 -1.15 7.12 -12.71
CA VAL A 126 -2.26 6.17 -12.49
C VAL A 126 -2.90 5.75 -13.82
N VAL A 127 -3.18 6.70 -14.72
CA VAL A 127 -3.76 6.42 -16.04
C VAL A 127 -2.81 5.60 -16.92
N THR A 128 -1.51 5.91 -16.87
CA THR A 128 -0.47 5.14 -17.58
C THR A 128 -0.43 3.69 -17.09
N ILE A 129 -0.43 3.46 -15.77
CA ILE A 129 -0.48 2.09 -15.21
C ILE A 129 -1.75 1.37 -15.63
N ALA A 130 -2.91 2.05 -15.61
CA ALA A 130 -4.18 1.47 -16.03
C ALA A 130 -4.21 1.07 -17.51
N THR A 131 -3.43 1.75 -18.36
CA THR A 131 -3.35 1.47 -19.80
C THR A 131 -2.37 0.32 -20.11
N ILE A 132 -1.29 0.18 -19.34
CA ILE A 132 -0.22 -0.79 -19.60
C ILE A 132 -0.59 -2.22 -19.17
N PHE A 133 -1.43 -2.40 -18.14
CA PHE A 133 -1.69 -3.71 -17.54
C PHE A 133 -3.12 -4.24 -17.78
N PRO A 134 -3.39 -4.94 -18.91
CA PRO A 134 -4.60 -5.74 -19.07
C PRO A 134 -4.44 -7.07 -18.29
N GLY A 135 -4.73 -7.05 -16.99
CA GLY A 135 -4.54 -8.23 -16.11
C GLY A 135 -4.59 -7.94 -14.61
N PHE A 136 -5.49 -7.04 -14.19
CA PHE A 136 -5.52 -6.45 -12.84
C PHE A 136 -5.57 -7.47 -11.70
N ASP A 137 -6.20 -8.62 -11.89
CA ASP A 137 -6.35 -9.65 -10.87
C ASP A 137 -4.99 -10.22 -10.38
N ARG A 138 -4.09 -10.51 -11.33
CA ARG A 138 -2.74 -11.03 -11.02
C ARG A 138 -1.90 -9.99 -10.28
N VAL A 139 -1.91 -8.76 -10.77
CA VAL A 139 -1.17 -7.65 -10.15
C VAL A 139 -1.70 -7.34 -8.76
N MET A 140 -3.03 -7.34 -8.57
CA MET A 140 -3.64 -7.10 -7.26
C MET A 140 -3.28 -8.19 -6.25
N SER A 141 -3.25 -9.46 -6.67
CA SER A 141 -2.82 -10.57 -5.80
C SER A 141 -1.34 -10.47 -5.43
N LEU A 142 -0.48 -10.11 -6.40
CA LEU A 142 0.96 -9.97 -6.21
C LEU A 142 1.30 -8.80 -5.30
N LEU A 143 0.73 -7.61 -5.57
CA LEU A 143 0.92 -6.43 -4.75
C LEU A 143 0.46 -6.70 -3.31
N GLY A 144 -0.70 -7.33 -3.12
CA GLY A 144 -1.20 -7.70 -1.80
C GLY A 144 -0.24 -8.59 -1.01
N ALA A 145 0.27 -9.66 -1.64
CA ALA A 145 1.22 -10.58 -1.01
C ALA A 145 2.56 -9.89 -0.71
N PHE A 146 3.11 -9.15 -1.68
CA PHE A 146 4.36 -8.41 -1.53
C PHE A 146 4.29 -7.37 -0.40
N TYR A 147 3.23 -6.56 -0.37
CA TYR A 147 3.02 -5.58 0.70
C TYR A 147 2.81 -6.24 2.06
N SER A 148 2.21 -7.42 2.12
CA SER A 148 2.06 -8.17 3.37
C SER A 148 3.41 -8.54 3.97
N PHE A 149 4.33 -9.12 3.20
CA PHE A 149 5.69 -9.42 3.66
C PHE A 149 6.50 -8.16 3.98
N LEU A 150 6.34 -7.12 3.17
CA LEU A 150 7.02 -5.84 3.36
C LEU A 150 6.62 -5.18 4.68
N PHE A 151 5.32 -5.01 4.95
CA PHE A 151 4.86 -4.32 6.15
C PHE A 151 4.87 -5.19 7.41
N SER A 152 4.64 -6.50 7.29
CA SER A 152 4.53 -7.38 8.45
C SER A 152 5.87 -7.93 8.95
N ALA A 153 6.83 -8.16 8.06
CA ALA A 153 8.14 -8.71 8.44
C ALA A 153 9.24 -7.66 8.21
N ILE A 154 9.42 -7.21 6.97
CA ILE A 154 10.58 -6.40 6.61
C ILE A 154 10.59 -5.06 7.36
N PHE A 155 9.45 -4.38 7.46
CA PHE A 155 9.34 -3.08 8.13
C PHE A 155 9.65 -3.12 9.65
N PRO A 156 9.02 -3.96 10.49
CA PRO A 156 9.32 -3.99 11.92
C PRO A 156 10.75 -4.47 12.21
N LEU A 157 11.26 -5.47 11.47
CA LEU A 157 12.64 -5.95 11.61
C LEU A 157 13.66 -4.88 11.18
N ALA A 158 13.42 -4.18 10.08
CA ALA A 158 14.28 -3.08 9.64
C ALA A 158 14.30 -1.93 10.66
N CYS A 159 13.14 -1.59 11.23
CA CYS A 159 13.05 -0.57 12.27
C CYS A 159 13.81 -0.99 13.55
N HIS A 160 13.72 -2.26 13.94
CA HIS A 160 14.43 -2.80 15.09
C HIS A 160 15.95 -2.69 14.93
N LEU A 161 16.48 -3.13 13.79
CA LEU A 161 17.90 -3.05 13.44
C LEU A 161 18.40 -1.59 13.36
N ARG A 162 17.59 -0.67 12.83
CA ARG A 162 17.95 0.75 12.73
C ARG A 162 17.94 1.45 14.09
N LEU A 163 17.02 1.09 14.99
CA LEU A 163 16.87 1.75 16.29
C LEU A 163 17.84 1.21 17.35
N PHE A 164 18.13 -0.09 17.34
CA PHE A 164 18.98 -0.75 18.35
C PHE A 164 20.32 -1.25 17.82
N GLY A 165 20.70 -0.90 16.58
CA GLY A 165 21.84 -1.49 15.89
C GLY A 165 23.21 -1.39 16.58
N HIS A 166 23.38 -0.52 17.58
CA HIS A 166 24.61 -0.39 18.37
C HIS A 166 24.62 -1.21 19.67
N SER A 167 23.46 -1.60 20.22
CA SER A 167 23.35 -2.30 21.52
C SER A 167 22.98 -3.79 21.40
N ILE A 168 22.87 -4.33 20.18
CA ILE A 168 22.39 -5.69 19.93
C ILE A 168 23.57 -6.68 19.80
N PRO A 169 23.52 -7.85 20.46
CA PRO A 169 24.51 -8.91 20.28
C PRO A 169 24.51 -9.45 18.84
N ALA A 170 25.71 -9.78 18.32
CA ALA A 170 25.90 -10.17 16.92
C ALA A 170 25.07 -11.39 16.47
N THR A 171 24.76 -12.31 17.40
CA THR A 171 23.93 -13.49 17.15
C THR A 171 22.46 -13.15 16.90
N GLN A 172 21.87 -12.25 17.69
CA GLN A 172 20.51 -11.78 17.48
C GLN A 172 20.39 -10.98 16.18
N ARG A 173 21.41 -10.16 15.89
CA ARG A 173 21.52 -9.44 14.62
C ARG A 173 21.57 -10.39 13.42
N LEU A 174 22.30 -11.50 13.52
CA LEU A 174 22.35 -12.52 12.48
C LEU A 174 20.96 -13.14 12.25
N PHE A 175 20.24 -13.47 13.31
CA PHE A 175 18.89 -14.06 13.21
C PHE A 175 17.89 -13.11 12.51
N GLU A 176 17.88 -11.82 12.89
CA GLU A 176 17.02 -10.83 12.24
C GLU A 176 17.35 -10.62 10.76
N TRP A 177 18.64 -10.60 10.41
CA TRP A 177 19.08 -10.55 9.01
C TRP A 177 18.66 -11.78 8.22
N THR A 178 18.76 -12.99 8.80
CA THR A 178 18.32 -14.22 8.13
C THR A 178 16.81 -14.22 7.85
N LEU A 179 15.99 -13.73 8.78
CA LEU A 179 14.55 -13.60 8.58
C LEU A 179 14.19 -12.62 7.47
N ILE A 180 14.91 -11.48 7.37
CA ILE A 180 14.73 -10.52 6.28
C ILE A 180 15.10 -11.17 4.94
N ILE A 181 16.24 -11.86 4.88
CA ILE A 181 16.71 -12.52 3.66
C ILE A 181 15.71 -13.58 3.19
N VAL A 182 15.24 -14.45 4.09
CA VAL A 182 14.25 -15.50 3.76
C VAL A 182 12.93 -14.87 3.27
N SER A 183 12.46 -13.80 3.92
CA SER A 183 11.25 -13.09 3.50
C SER A 183 11.40 -12.46 2.11
N CYS A 184 12.57 -11.88 1.80
CA CYS A 184 12.87 -11.35 0.47
C CYS A 184 12.92 -12.45 -0.59
N ILE A 185 13.53 -13.60 -0.31
CA ILE A 185 13.59 -14.73 -1.24
C ILE A 185 12.17 -15.25 -1.52
N MET A 186 11.34 -15.42 -0.49
CA MET A 186 9.92 -15.82 -0.65
C MET A 186 9.13 -14.81 -1.50
N ALA A 187 9.33 -13.50 -1.28
CA ALA A 187 8.64 -12.45 -2.03
C ALA A 187 9.08 -12.41 -3.51
N LEU A 188 10.38 -12.54 -3.77
CA LEU A 188 10.92 -12.63 -5.13
C LEU A 188 10.46 -13.91 -5.83
N GLY A 189 10.48 -15.06 -5.14
CA GLY A 189 9.95 -16.32 -5.65
C GLY A 189 8.47 -16.22 -6.04
N GLY A 190 7.64 -15.60 -5.19
CA GLY A 190 6.23 -15.35 -5.49
C GLY A 190 6.01 -14.42 -6.70
N THR A 191 6.91 -13.46 -6.90
CA THR A 191 6.90 -12.56 -8.06
C THR A 191 7.26 -13.32 -9.34
N VAL A 192 8.35 -14.10 -9.31
CA VAL A 192 8.79 -14.91 -10.46
C VAL A 192 7.72 -15.93 -10.85
N TRP A 193 7.10 -16.61 -9.88
CA TRP A 193 6.01 -17.57 -10.15
C TRP A 193 4.77 -16.90 -10.77
N SER A 194 4.47 -15.66 -10.38
CA SER A 194 3.31 -14.93 -10.93
C SER A 194 3.54 -14.43 -12.37
N PHE A 195 4.80 -14.28 -12.79
CA PHE A 195 5.16 -13.84 -14.15
C PHE A 195 5.57 -14.99 -15.06
N LEU A 196 5.72 -16.21 -14.54
CA LEU A 196 6.09 -17.37 -15.33
C LEU A 196 4.91 -17.78 -16.23
N PRO A 197 5.05 -17.71 -17.57
CA PRO A 197 3.97 -18.10 -18.46
C PRO A 197 3.75 -19.62 -18.36
N HIS A 198 2.48 -20.03 -18.25
CA HIS A 198 2.08 -21.44 -18.10
C HIS A 198 2.62 -22.38 -19.22
N SER A 199 3.11 -21.83 -20.33
CA SER A 199 3.64 -22.57 -21.47
C SER A 199 4.93 -23.34 -21.19
N ILE A 200 5.71 -22.98 -20.16
CA ILE A 200 6.97 -23.66 -19.81
C ILE A 200 6.83 -24.70 -18.70
N VAL A 201 5.71 -24.73 -17.98
CA VAL A 201 5.48 -25.68 -16.88
C VAL A 201 4.82 -26.98 -17.38
N THR A 202 4.25 -26.97 -18.60
CA THR A 202 3.55 -28.11 -19.21
C THR A 202 4.27 -28.73 -20.40
N ASN A 203 5.59 -28.54 -20.55
CA ASN A 203 6.42 -29.37 -21.43
C ASN A 203 7.14 -30.44 -20.61
#